data_AF-A0A1X0ITT5-F1
#
_entry.id   AF-A0A1X0ITT5-F1
#
_cell.length_a   1.000
_cell.length_b   1.000
_cell.length_c   1.000
_cell.angle_alpha   90.00
_cell.angle_beta   90.00
_cell.angle_gamma   90.00
#
_symmetry.space_group_name_H-M   'P 1'
#
loop_
_entity.id
_entity.type
_entity.pdbx_description
1 polymer ?
#
loop_
_entity_poly.entity_id
_entity_poly.type
_entity_poly.pdbx_seq_one_letter_code
_entity_poly.pdbx_strand_id
1 'polypeptide(L)'
;MVIAGLGPSCEWFRDIASGSPASIELGGTTFSAEHRVLSEPEAVAVIAEYERRHWLIRPIVYRVMGILLCREYDGSPAAHVDLAHRLPIVAFRPARLAA
;
A
#
# COMPACT_ATOMS: atom_id res chain seq x y z
N MET A 1 -2.68 -4.11 -2.80
CA MET A 1 -2.00 -2.84 -2.43
C MET A 1 -0.70 -3.18 -1.74
N VAL A 2 0.28 -2.29 -1.84
CA VAL A 2 1.53 -2.37 -1.07
C VAL A 2 1.79 -0.98 -0.48
N ILE A 3 2.17 -0.90 0.78
CA ILE A 3 2.50 0.35 1.47
C ILE A 3 4.01 0.50 1.55
N ALA A 4 4.52 1.67 1.15
CA ALA A 4 5.91 2.05 1.39
C ALA A 4 6.10 2.44 2.86
N GLY A 5 6.42 1.44 3.70
CA GLY A 5 6.46 1.58 5.16
C GLY A 5 7.53 2.56 5.70
N LEU A 6 8.62 2.80 4.96
CA LEU A 6 9.59 3.85 5.30
C LEU A 6 9.26 5.18 4.61
N GLY A 7 8.04 5.32 4.07
CA GLY A 7 7.59 6.51 3.37
C GLY A 7 8.27 6.70 1.99
N PRO A 8 8.28 7.94 1.47
CA PRO A 8 8.82 8.27 0.15
C PRO A 8 10.31 8.00 -0.05
N SER A 9 11.06 7.75 1.04
CA SER A 9 12.49 7.43 0.98
C SER A 9 12.77 5.95 0.70
N CYS A 10 11.75 5.08 0.69
CA CYS A 10 11.90 3.68 0.28
C CYS A 10 12.55 3.60 -1.10
N GLU A 11 13.67 2.89 -1.21
CA GLU A 11 14.43 2.80 -2.47
C GLU A 11 13.58 2.21 -3.59
N TRP A 12 12.94 1.06 -3.34
CA TRP A 12 12.02 0.45 -4.29
C TRP A 12 10.87 1.38 -4.71
N PHE A 13 10.39 2.24 -3.80
CA PHE A 13 9.31 3.18 -4.10
C PHE A 13 9.80 4.27 -5.04
N ARG A 14 11.03 4.79 -4.84
CA ARG A 14 11.63 5.79 -5.72
C ARG A 14 11.84 5.23 -7.13
N ASP A 15 12.27 3.98 -7.24
CA ASP A 15 12.48 3.31 -8.53
C ASP A 15 11.16 3.22 -9.31
N ILE A 16 10.11 2.69 -8.69
CA ILE A 16 8.80 2.63 -9.36
C ILE A 16 8.23 4.03 -9.63
N ALA A 17 8.42 5.00 -8.73
CA ALA A 17 7.95 6.37 -8.93
C ALA A 17 8.66 7.05 -10.12
N SER A 18 9.88 6.63 -10.45
CA SER A 18 10.61 7.09 -11.64
C SER A 18 10.13 6.49 -12.96
N GLY A 19 9.14 5.59 -12.92
CA GLY A 19 8.58 4.92 -14.10
C GLY A 19 9.24 3.58 -14.42
N SER A 20 10.08 3.03 -13.53
CA SER A 20 10.65 1.71 -13.72
C SER A 20 9.56 0.63 -13.75
N PRO A 21 9.58 -0.31 -14.71
CA PRO A 21 8.62 -1.41 -14.77
C PRO A 21 8.75 -2.30 -13.53
N ALA A 22 7.62 -2.69 -12.93
CA ALA A 22 7.62 -3.58 -11.78
C ALA A 22 7.49 -5.04 -12.24
N SER A 23 8.36 -5.92 -11.73
CA SER A 23 8.17 -7.37 -11.79
C SER A 23 7.67 -7.85 -10.44
N ILE A 24 6.56 -8.57 -10.41
CA ILE A 24 5.94 -9.09 -9.20
C ILE A 24 6.06 -10.61 -9.19
N GLU A 25 6.61 -11.15 -8.12
CA GLU A 25 6.56 -12.58 -7.82
C GLU A 25 5.46 -12.83 -6.78
N LEU A 26 4.47 -13.64 -7.15
CA LEU A 26 3.35 -14.01 -6.28
C LEU A 26 3.08 -15.51 -6.42
N GLY A 27 3.22 -16.26 -5.31
CA GLY A 27 2.92 -17.69 -5.29
C GLY A 27 3.70 -18.51 -6.32
N GLY A 28 4.98 -18.17 -6.57
CA GLY A 28 5.83 -18.84 -7.55
C GLY A 28 5.57 -18.44 -9.01
N THR A 29 4.69 -17.48 -9.27
CA THR A 29 4.46 -16.89 -10.60
C THR A 29 5.06 -15.51 -10.67
N THR A 30 5.88 -15.26 -11.68
CA THR A 30 6.48 -13.95 -11.95
C THR A 30 5.82 -13.29 -13.16
N PHE A 31 5.36 -12.05 -13.00
CA PHE A 31 4.74 -11.29 -14.07
C PHE A 31 5.06 -9.80 -13.99
N SER A 32 5.10 -9.14 -15.15
CA SER A 32 5.20 -7.69 -15.22
C SER A 32 3.90 -7.04 -14.74
N ALA A 33 4.01 -5.98 -13.96
CA ALA A 33 2.89 -5.22 -13.45
C ALA A 33 3.00 -3.74 -13.81
N GLU A 34 1.86 -3.16 -14.19
CA GLU A 34 1.68 -1.71 -14.15
C GLU A 34 1.47 -1.30 -12.70
N HIS A 35 2.06 -0.18 -12.32
CA HIS A 35 1.92 0.38 -10.97
C HIS A 35 1.43 1.82 -11.02
N ARG A 36 0.70 2.21 -9.98
CA ARG A 36 0.35 3.60 -9.73
C ARG A 36 0.29 3.87 -8.24
N VAL A 37 0.67 5.07 -7.84
CA VAL A 37 0.42 5.57 -6.49
C VAL A 37 -1.06 5.91 -6.38
N LEU A 38 -1.71 5.43 -5.32
CA LEU A 38 -3.12 5.71 -5.06
C LEU A 38 -3.29 7.18 -4.65
N SER A 39 -4.36 7.80 -5.14
CA SER A 39 -4.81 9.07 -4.58
C SER A 39 -5.30 8.87 -3.14
N GLU A 40 -5.33 9.92 -2.34
CA GLU A 40 -5.85 9.89 -0.97
C GLU A 40 -7.22 9.21 -0.83
N PRO A 41 -8.28 9.57 -1.60
CA PRO A 41 -9.58 8.92 -1.46
C PRO A 41 -9.54 7.42 -1.80
N GLU A 42 -8.71 7.02 -2.77
CA GLU A 42 -8.52 5.61 -3.10
C GLU A 42 -7.76 4.86 -2.00
N ALA A 43 -6.71 5.48 -1.45
CA ALA A 43 -5.92 4.93 -0.36
C ALA A 43 -6.81 4.66 0.87
N VAL A 44 -7.59 5.65 1.29
CA VAL A 44 -8.55 5.52 2.41
C VAL A 44 -9.53 4.38 2.16
N ALA A 45 -10.13 4.32 0.96
CA ALA A 45 -11.09 3.28 0.63
C ALA A 45 -10.48 1.87 0.68
N VAL A 46 -9.26 1.70 0.15
CA VAL A 46 -8.58 0.40 0.12
C VAL A 46 -8.12 -0.03 1.52
N ILE A 47 -7.66 0.91 2.37
CA ILE A 47 -7.31 0.62 3.77
C ILE A 47 -8.55 0.16 4.54
N ALA A 48 -9.64 0.93 4.46
CA ALA A 48 -10.90 0.61 5.14
C ALA A 48 -11.43 -0.76 4.71
N GLU A 49 -11.41 -1.07 3.41
CA GLU A 49 -11.81 -2.38 2.89
C GLU A 49 -10.88 -3.50 3.37
N TYR A 50 -9.57 -3.25 3.42
CA TYR A 50 -8.59 -4.22 3.92
C TYR A 50 -8.85 -4.54 5.40
N GLU A 51 -9.04 -3.54 6.25
CA GLU A 51 -9.34 -3.73 7.68
C GLU A 51 -10.67 -4.45 7.89
N ARG A 52 -11.69 -4.12 7.10
CA ARG A 52 -13.01 -4.76 7.12
C ARG A 52 -12.92 -6.24 6.75
N ARG A 53 -12.18 -6.58 5.69
CA ARG A 53 -11.99 -7.95 5.22
C ARG A 53 -11.14 -8.79 6.18
N HIS A 54 -10.18 -8.16 6.85
CA HIS A 54 -9.23 -8.81 7.75
C HIS A 54 -9.53 -8.53 9.23
N TRP A 55 -10.82 -8.49 9.59
CA TRP A 55 -11.29 -8.07 10.91
C TRP A 55 -10.65 -8.84 12.07
N LEU A 56 -10.35 -10.14 11.87
CA LEU A 56 -9.69 -11.01 12.85
C LEU A 56 -8.28 -10.55 13.22
N ILE A 57 -7.56 -9.92 12.29
CA ILE A 57 -6.16 -9.48 12.50
C ILE A 57 -6.05 -7.97 12.69
N ARG A 58 -7.16 -7.24 12.84
CA ARG A 58 -7.15 -5.78 13.07
C ARG A 58 -6.21 -5.32 14.19
N PRO A 59 -6.14 -5.97 15.36
CA PRO A 59 -5.20 -5.55 16.40
C PRO A 59 -3.73 -5.59 15.94
N ILE A 60 -3.38 -6.56 15.10
CA ILE A 60 -2.04 -6.67 14.51
C ILE A 60 -1.83 -5.57 13.48
N VAL A 61 -2.80 -5.34 12.59
CA VAL A 61 -2.75 -4.25 11.60
C VAL A 61 -2.54 -2.91 12.31
N TYR A 62 -3.27 -2.63 13.38
CA TYR A 62 -3.18 -1.36 14.10
C TYR A 62 -1.84 -1.19 14.78
N ARG A 63 -1.31 -2.25 15.38
CA ARG A 63 0.03 -2.26 15.94
C ARG A 63 1.11 -1.98 14.89
N VAL A 64 1.03 -2.64 13.73
CA VAL A 64 2.01 -2.44 12.65
C VAL A 64 1.90 -1.02 12.08
N MET A 65 0.69 -0.52 11.82
CA MET A 65 0.51 0.86 11.34
C MET A 65 1.01 1.88 12.36
N GLY A 66 0.79 1.66 13.66
CA GLY A 66 1.30 2.54 14.70
C GLY A 66 2.84 2.59 14.75
N ILE A 67 3.51 1.45 14.51
CA ILE A 67 4.97 1.40 14.38
C ILE A 67 5.43 2.18 13.15
N LEU A 68 4.80 1.99 11.98
CA LEU A 68 5.20 2.67 10.75
C LEU A 68 4.99 4.19 10.82
N LEU A 69 3.94 4.64 11.52
CA LEU A 69 3.63 6.05 11.68
C LEU A 69 4.33 6.69 12.89
N CYS A 70 5.04 5.90 13.71
CA CYS A 70 5.62 6.32 15.00
C CYS A 70 4.59 7.00 15.93
N ARG A 71 3.33 6.54 15.92
CA ARG A 71 2.22 7.09 16.72
C ARG A 71 1.13 6.04 16.94
N GLU A 72 0.13 6.35 17.77
CA GLU A 72 -1.05 5.51 17.88
C GLU A 72 -1.89 5.54 16.59
N TYR A 73 -2.41 4.37 16.22
CA TYR A 73 -3.30 4.18 15.08
C TYR A 73 -4.54 3.41 15.54
N ASP A 74 -5.70 4.04 15.41
CA ASP A 74 -6.99 3.53 15.92
C ASP A 74 -7.93 3.03 14.81
N GLY A 75 -7.52 3.16 13.55
CA GLY A 75 -8.32 2.80 12.38
C GLY A 75 -9.57 3.69 12.18
N SER A 76 -9.62 4.86 12.81
CA SER A 76 -10.66 5.86 12.55
C SER A 76 -10.53 6.44 11.13
N PRO A 77 -11.60 7.02 10.56
CA PRO A 77 -11.51 7.71 9.27
C PRO A 77 -10.42 8.78 9.23
N ALA A 78 -10.19 9.49 10.35
CA ALA A 78 -9.11 10.47 10.46
C ALA A 78 -7.72 9.82 10.42
N ALA A 79 -7.56 8.66 11.08
CA ALA A 79 -6.32 7.89 11.00
C ALA A 79 -6.06 7.34 9.58
N HIS A 80 -7.10 6.98 8.83
CA HIS A 80 -6.96 6.58 7.42
C HIS A 80 -6.45 7.73 6.54
N VAL A 81 -6.96 8.94 6.74
CA VAL A 81 -6.50 10.14 6.02
C VAL A 81 -5.04 10.46 6.38
N ASP A 82 -4.68 10.49 7.67
CA ASP A 82 -3.30 10.73 8.11
C ASP A 82 -2.32 9.67 7.56
N LEU A 83 -2.74 8.40 7.57
CA LEU A 83 -1.98 7.30 6.97
C LEU A 83 -1.74 7.52 5.47
N ALA A 84 -2.79 7.87 4.72
CA ALA A 84 -2.72 8.11 3.27
C ALA A 84 -1.82 9.29 2.89
N HIS A 85 -1.71 10.31 3.75
CA HIS A 85 -0.80 11.44 3.54
C HIS A 85 0.67 11.12 3.81
N ARG A 86 0.95 10.20 4.74
CA ARG A 86 2.31 9.93 5.20
C ARG A 86 2.98 8.77 4.46
N LEU A 87 2.23 7.72 4.19
CA LEU A 87 2.76 6.49 3.60
C LEU A 87 2.22 6.31 2.18
N PRO A 88 3.09 6.35 1.16
CA PRO A 88 2.68 6.05 -0.20
C PRO A 88 2.07 4.65 -0.30
N ILE A 89 0.90 4.55 -0.91
CA ILE A 89 0.21 3.28 -1.17
C ILE A 89 0.20 3.05 -2.67
N VAL A 90 0.72 1.90 -3.09
CA VAL A 90 0.87 1.54 -4.49
C VAL A 90 -0.10 0.41 -4.84
N ALA A 91 -0.80 0.60 -5.95
CA ALA A 91 -1.56 -0.46 -6.60
C ALA A 91 -0.73 -1.06 -7.73
N PHE A 92 -0.66 -2.39 -7.76
CA PHE A 92 -0.09 -3.16 -8.84
C PHE A 92 -1.20 -3.87 -9.59
N ARG A 93 -1.15 -3.81 -10.91
CA ARG A 93 -2.06 -4.52 -11.81
C ARG A 93 -1.21 -5.33 -12.78
N PRO A 94 -1.50 -6.63 -13.00
CA PRO A 94 -0.81 -7.38 -14.03
C PRO A 94 -0.86 -6.63 -15.37
N ALA A 95 0.31 -6.43 -15.98
CA ALA A 95 0.38 -5.87 -17.31
C ALA A 95 -0.35 -6.85 -18.24
N ARG A 96 -1.20 -6.32 -19.13
CA ARG A 96 -1.86 -7.17 -20.12
C ARG A 96 -0.76 -7.82 -20.95
N LEU A 97 -0.69 -9.15 -21.00
CA LEU A 97 0.10 -9.85 -22.01
C LEU A 97 -0.33 -9.26 -23.36
N ALA A 98 0.61 -8.69 -24.11
CA ALA A 98 0.35 -8.31 -25.48
C ALA A 98 -0.15 -9.56 -26.20
N ALA A 99 -1.38 -9.50 -26.73
CA ALA A 99 -1.99 -10.56 -27.51
C ALA A 99 -1.37 -10.63 -28.91
#